data_AF-C0FN36-F1
#
_entry.id   AF-C0FN36-F1
#
_cell.length_a   1.000
_cell.length_b   1.000
_cell.length_c   1.000
_cell.angle_alpha   90.00
_cell.angle_beta   90.00
_cell.angle_gamma   90.00
#
_symmetry.space_group_name_H-M   'P 1'
#
loop_
_entity.id
_entity.type
_entity.pdbx_description
1 polymer ?
#
loop_
_entity_poly.entity_id
_entity_poly.type
_entity_poly.pdbx_seq_one_letter_code
_entity_poly.pdbx_strand_id
1 'polypeptide(L)'
;MKYSGIGGQAVMEGVMMKNQEKYAVAVRKPDHEIEVKVSEYTGIIRNKKIRNMPILRGVFSFIESLVLGMQTLTYSASFFVG
;
A
#
# COMPACT_ATOMS: atom_id res chain seq x y z
N MET A 1 -10.38 -23.05 5.53
CA MET A 1 -9.66 -22.20 4.54
C MET A 1 -8.35 -21.71 5.14
N LYS A 2 -7.25 -21.67 4.38
CA LYS A 2 -5.94 -21.18 4.86
C LYS A 2 -5.87 -19.67 4.64
N TYR A 3 -5.33 -18.92 5.61
CA TYR A 3 -5.19 -17.46 5.52
C TYR A 3 -4.25 -17.08 4.37
N SER A 4 -4.68 -16.17 3.49
CA SER A 4 -3.94 -15.77 2.29
C SER A 4 -2.88 -14.70 2.55
N GLY A 5 -2.94 -14.00 3.69
CA GLY A 5 -2.04 -12.86 3.95
C GLY A 5 -2.39 -11.60 3.17
N ILE A 6 -3.51 -11.60 2.43
CA ILE A 6 -3.94 -10.48 1.61
C ILE A 6 -4.76 -9.51 2.46
N GLY A 7 -4.37 -8.24 2.44
CA GLY A 7 -5.13 -7.13 3.02
C GLY A 7 -5.26 -5.99 2.02
N GLY A 8 -5.91 -4.91 2.42
CA GLY A 8 -6.11 -3.77 1.53
C GLY A 8 -6.65 -2.53 2.25
N GLN A 9 -6.79 -1.46 1.48
CA GLN A 9 -7.34 -0.19 1.90
C GLN A 9 -8.12 0.44 0.72
N ALA A 10 -9.17 1.19 1.02
CA ALA A 10 -9.87 2.01 0.03
C ALA A 10 -9.04 3.25 -0.34
N VAL A 11 -9.03 3.59 -1.62
CA VAL A 11 -8.40 4.82 -2.15
C VAL A 11 -9.43 5.62 -2.98
N MET A 12 -9.05 6.77 -3.53
CA MET A 12 -10.00 7.59 -4.31
C MET A 12 -10.47 6.83 -5.54
N GLU A 13 -11.78 6.64 -5.67
CA GLU A 13 -12.43 5.88 -6.75
C GLU A 13 -11.79 4.49 -7.01
N GLY A 14 -11.31 3.84 -5.95
CA GLY A 14 -10.47 2.66 -6.12
C GLY A 14 -10.16 1.87 -4.85
N VAL A 15 -9.34 0.84 -5.03
CA VAL A 15 -8.91 -0.10 -3.99
C VAL A 15 -7.42 -0.37 -4.12
N MET A 16 -6.72 -0.44 -2.98
CA MET A 16 -5.39 -1.01 -2.86
C MET A 16 -5.44 -2.38 -2.19
N MET A 17 -4.79 -3.37 -2.78
CA MET A 17 -4.60 -4.71 -2.22
C MET A 17 -3.11 -4.99 -2.04
N LYS A 18 -2.72 -5.67 -0.97
CA LYS A 18 -1.33 -5.97 -0.62
C LYS A 18 -1.17 -7.38 -0.10
N ASN A 19 -0.11 -8.04 -0.54
CA ASN A 19 0.38 -9.29 0.02
C ASN A 19 1.90 -9.24 0.13
N GLN A 20 2.43 -9.45 1.34
CA GLN A 20 3.86 -9.35 1.62
C GLN A 20 4.46 -8.02 1.09
N GLU A 21 5.38 -8.07 0.14
CA GLU A 21 6.05 -6.90 -0.44
C GLU A 21 5.37 -6.40 -1.72
N LYS A 22 4.37 -7.11 -2.25
CA LYS A 22 3.63 -6.71 -3.45
C LYS A 22 2.34 -6.02 -3.10
N TYR A 23 2.02 -4.95 -3.83
CA TYR A 23 0.73 -4.30 -3.77
C TYR A 23 0.24 -3.93 -5.17
N ALA A 24 -1.08 -3.80 -5.30
CA ALA A 24 -1.75 -3.32 -6.50
C ALA A 24 -2.76 -2.24 -6.12
N VAL A 25 -2.86 -1.20 -6.93
CA VAL A 25 -3.89 -0.14 -6.80
C VAL A 25 -4.68 -0.14 -8.09
N ALA A 26 -6.00 -0.29 -7.97
CA ALA A 26 -6.94 -0.14 -9.07
C ALA A 26 -7.78 1.12 -8.86
N VAL A 27 -7.86 2.00 -9.86
CA VAL A 27 -8.57 3.29 -9.80
C VAL A 27 -9.45 3.42 -11.03
N ARG A 28 -10.73 3.75 -10.83
CA ARG A 28 -11.63 4.12 -11.92
C ARG A 28 -11.40 5.58 -12.29
N LYS A 29 -10.80 5.84 -13.46
CA LYS A 29 -10.54 7.19 -13.98
C LYS A 29 -11.86 7.91 -14.37
N PRO A 30 -11.83 9.25 -14.57
CA PRO A 30 -12.99 10.01 -15.04
C PRO A 30 -13.55 9.55 -16.39
N ASP A 31 -12.72 8.97 -17.25
CA ASP A 31 -13.10 8.37 -18.54
C ASP A 31 -13.73 6.97 -18.42
N HIS A 32 -14.01 6.52 -17.19
CA HIS A 32 -14.55 5.21 -16.83
C HIS A 32 -13.62 4.02 -17.07
N GLU A 33 -12.38 4.22 -17.53
CA GLU A 33 -11.39 3.16 -17.59
C GLU A 33 -10.85 2.85 -16.18
N ILE A 34 -10.42 1.60 -15.97
CA ILE A 34 -9.76 1.18 -14.74
C ILE A 34 -8.26 1.12 -14.98
N GLU A 35 -7.52 2.01 -14.33
CA GLU A 35 -6.06 1.96 -14.28
C GLU A 35 -5.62 1.02 -13.15
N VAL A 36 -4.68 0.12 -13.44
CA VAL A 36 -4.12 -0.80 -12.44
C VAL A 36 -2.61 -0.66 -12.38
N LYS A 37 -2.12 -0.22 -11.22
CA LYS A 37 -0.68 -0.18 -10.92
C LYS A 37 -0.30 -1.32 -9.99
N VAL A 38 0.63 -2.16 -10.42
CA VAL A 38 1.27 -3.20 -9.59
C VAL A 38 2.68 -2.76 -9.26
N SER A 39 3.07 -2.83 -7.99
CA SER A 39 4.40 -2.42 -7.54
C SER A 39 4.85 -3.21 -6.32
N GLU A 40 6.15 -3.15 -6.07
CA GLU A 40 6.76 -3.67 -4.85
C GLU A 40 7.04 -2.55 -3.86
N TYR A 41 6.90 -2.85 -2.56
CA TYR A 41 7.24 -2.00 -1.44
C TYR A 41 8.11 -2.80 -0.47
N THR A 42 9.43 -2.63 -0.60
CA THR A 42 10.43 -3.37 0.19
C THR A 42 10.61 -2.83 1.62
N GLY A 43 9.80 -1.85 2.03
CA GLY A 43 9.93 -1.17 3.31
C GLY A 43 11.08 -0.17 3.35
N ILE A 44 11.06 0.72 4.35
CA ILE A 44 12.07 1.77 4.54
C ILE A 44 13.25 1.22 5.35
N ILE A 45 13.02 0.21 6.19
CA ILE A 45 14.02 -0.29 7.14
C ILE A 45 14.52 -1.66 6.68
N ARG A 46 15.69 -1.63 6.01
CA ARG A 46 16.37 -2.83 5.50
C ARG A 46 17.06 -3.66 6.59
N ASN A 47 17.30 -3.10 7.79
CA ASN A 47 18.03 -3.81 8.85
C ASN A 47 17.10 -4.73 9.68
N LYS A 48 17.18 -6.03 9.43
CA LYS A 48 16.37 -7.08 10.09
C LYS A 48 16.55 -7.12 11.62
N LYS A 49 17.70 -6.71 12.16
CA LYS A 49 17.95 -6.76 13.61
C LYS A 49 17.15 -5.69 14.38
N ILE A 50 17.05 -4.49 13.81
CA ILE A 50 16.33 -3.36 14.41
C ILE A 50 14.81 -3.56 14.28
N ARG A 51 14.36 -4.14 13.16
CA ARG A 51 12.95 -4.48 12.88
C ARG A 51 12.38 -5.55 13.82
N ASN A 52 13.21 -6.38 14.44
CA ASN A 52 12.75 -7.48 15.30
C ASN A 52 12.60 -7.13 16.78
N MET A 53 12.94 -5.90 17.20
CA MET A 53 12.74 -5.48 18.58
C MET A 53 11.24 -5.18 18.83
N PRO A 54 10.54 -5.84 19.78
CA PRO A 54 9.07 -5.91 19.82
C PRO A 54 8.34 -4.56 19.84
N ILE A 55 8.86 -3.55 20.53
CA ILE A 55 8.25 -2.21 20.57
C ILE A 55 8.50 -1.45 19.27
N LEU A 56 9.76 -1.44 18.79
CA LEU A 56 10.11 -0.73 17.56
C LEU A 56 9.48 -1.37 16.32
N ARG A 57 9.29 -2.69 16.32
CA ARG A 57 8.63 -3.45 15.25
C ARG A 57 7.25 -2.90 14.93
N GLY A 58 6.45 -2.59 15.96
CA GLY A 58 5.11 -2.03 15.79
C GLY A 58 5.14 -0.64 15.15
N VAL A 59 5.98 0.25 15.69
CA VAL A 59 6.13 1.63 15.17
C VAL A 59 6.62 1.63 13.72
N PHE A 60 7.58 0.78 13.38
CA PHE A 60 8.07 0.69 12.00
C PHE A 60 7.02 0.12 11.04
N SER A 61 6.28 -0.92 11.45
CA SER A 61 5.17 -1.44 10.64
C SER A 61 4.09 -0.39 10.42
N PHE A 62 3.83 0.44 11.43
CA PHE A 62 2.87 1.53 11.34
C PHE A 62 3.33 2.63 10.37
N ILE A 63 4.57 3.11 10.51
CA ILE A 63 5.15 4.10 9.58
C ILE A 63 5.19 3.56 8.15
N GLU A 64 5.59 2.31 7.94
CA GLU A 64 5.58 1.68 6.62
C GLU A 64 4.17 1.64 6.01
N SER A 65 3.15 1.33 6.83
CA SER A 65 1.76 1.31 6.40
C SER A 65 1.23 2.70 6.09
N LEU A 66 1.57 3.71 6.91
CA LEU A 66 1.22 5.10 6.67
C LEU A 66 1.83 5.62 5.38
N VAL A 67 3.13 5.41 5.16
CA VAL A 67 3.82 5.86 3.96
C VAL A 67 3.21 5.22 2.71
N LEU A 68 3.00 3.91 2.73
CA LEU A 68 2.37 3.22 1.61
C LEU A 68 0.92 3.70 1.40
N GLY A 69 0.14 3.83 2.47
CA GLY A 69 -1.23 4.34 2.42
C GLY A 69 -1.30 5.71 1.76
N MET A 70 -0.47 6.66 2.23
CA MET A 70 -0.37 8.00 1.65
C MET A 70 0.06 7.98 0.18
N GLN A 71 1.05 7.17 -0.19
CA GLN A 71 1.46 7.04 -1.60
C GLN A 71 0.32 6.55 -2.49
N THR A 72 -0.44 5.55 -2.04
CA THR A 72 -1.54 4.97 -2.81
C THR A 72 -2.73 5.92 -2.92
N LEU A 73 -3.01 6.70 -1.86
CA LEU A 73 -3.98 7.78 -1.88
C LEU A 73 -3.58 8.87 -2.86
N THR A 74 -2.35 9.39 -2.76
CA THR A 74 -1.83 10.42 -3.67
C THR A 74 -1.83 9.96 -5.13
N TYR A 75 -1.44 8.70 -5.39
CA TYR A 75 -1.51 8.13 -6.72
C TYR A 75 -2.95 8.12 -7.25
N SER A 76 -3.91 7.64 -6.46
CA SER A 76 -5.32 7.65 -6.88
C SER A 76 -5.88 9.07 -7.10
N ALA A 77 -5.47 10.03 -6.27
CA ALA A 77 -5.88 11.42 -6.38
C ALA A 77 -5.35 12.10 -7.65
N SER A 78 -4.17 11.68 -8.14
CA SER A 78 -3.52 12.29 -9.32
C SER A 78 -4.33 12.19 -10.62
N PHE A 79 -5.33 11.31 -10.68
CA PHE A 79 -6.25 11.19 -11.82
C PHE A 79 -7.41 12.21 -11.79
N PHE A 80 -7.59 12.93 -10.68
CA PHE A 80 -8.72 13.84 -10.46
C PHE A 80 -8.29 15.27 -10.17
N VAL A 81 -7.02 15.47 -9.81
CA VAL A 81 -6.45 16.79 -9.57
C VAL A 81 -5.71 17.23 -10.83
N GLY A 82 -6.35 18.12 -11.58
CA GLY A 82 -5.80 18.93 -12.67
C GLY A 82 -6.07 20.39 -12.40
#